data_AF-C8NFV7-F1
#
_entry.id   AF-C8NFV7-F1
#
_cell.length_a   1.000
_cell.length_b   1.000
_cell.length_c   1.000
_cell.angle_alpha   90.00
_cell.angle_beta   90.00
_cell.angle_gamma   90.00
#
_symmetry.space_group_name_H-M   'P 1'
#
loop_
_entity.id
_entity.type
_entity.pdbx_description
1 polymer ?
#
loop_
_entity_poly.entity_id
_entity_poly.type
_entity_poly.pdbx_seq_one_letter_code
_entity_poly.pdbx_strand_id
1 'polypeptide(L)'
;MKRPIGFIDSGVGGLTVLKEALKQLPNESMVFLGDSARCPYGTRPKEEIRQYTLEMVQFLLQKNIKMLVIACNTATAVVLEELKQTLEIPVVGVIQPGSLAAIKQTSNDRIGVLGTNATISSKVYPKTMHDKNKNIQVFDIACPNFVPLVENNQSDTPEAWEIVKETLNPLEGTNVDTVILGCTHYPLLRKTIQKVVGNQVSLIDSGAETVSSVSALLDYCKLSETPETNPNPTLEIYTTGDATLFEEIAENWLYRKGLEVNTVSLEKKLTPLQLEKEIVIATNNVGKAREFAKIFEPKGYKVKTLKDFPELDEVEETGTTFEENARLKAETIANALQTMVLADDSGLCVDALEGLPGVYSARFAGEEKNDAANNAKLLSELGGLKGKERAAHFTCCLVLAAPFQESLVVQAECHGEIATLPSGDSGFGYDPLFLVPEYQKTFAELGMDIKNKISHRAKAIELLVEKWEHWTNSLGAVEETE
;
A
#
# COMPACT_ATOMS: atom_id res chain seq x y z
N MET A 1 -9.39 -14.03 -22.74
CA MET A 1 -8.02 -14.62 -22.65
C MET A 1 -7.80 -15.05 -21.21
N LYS A 2 -7.00 -16.10 -20.98
CA LYS A 2 -6.57 -16.45 -19.62
C LYS A 2 -5.63 -15.35 -19.10
N ARG A 3 -5.83 -14.94 -17.85
CA ARG A 3 -5.11 -13.82 -17.23
C ARG A 3 -3.62 -14.20 -17.03
N PRO A 4 -2.66 -13.33 -17.40
CA PRO A 4 -1.24 -13.63 -17.29
C PRO A 4 -0.70 -13.47 -15.86
N ILE A 5 0.48 -14.02 -15.60
CA ILE A 5 1.29 -13.69 -14.42
C ILE A 5 2.12 -12.45 -14.76
N GLY A 6 2.05 -11.43 -13.90
CA GLY A 6 2.82 -10.20 -14.04
C GLY A 6 4.16 -10.30 -13.32
N PHE A 7 5.25 -9.90 -13.98
CA PHE A 7 6.60 -9.83 -13.42
C PHE A 7 7.12 -8.41 -13.51
N ILE A 8 7.60 -7.85 -12.40
CA ILE A 8 8.24 -6.52 -12.36
C ILE A 8 9.69 -6.63 -11.86
N ASP A 9 10.58 -5.87 -12.50
CA ASP A 9 11.98 -5.72 -12.07
C ASP A 9 12.48 -4.31 -12.35
N SER A 10 13.53 -3.88 -11.63
CA SER A 10 14.14 -2.57 -11.85
C SER A 10 14.88 -2.45 -13.18
N GLY A 11 15.06 -3.54 -13.93
CA GLY A 11 15.72 -3.54 -15.23
C GLY A 11 15.71 -4.92 -15.88
N VAL A 12 16.85 -5.30 -16.48
CA VAL A 12 17.02 -6.58 -17.19
C VAL A 12 17.21 -7.77 -16.25
N GLY A 13 17.67 -7.54 -15.02
CA GLY A 13 18.00 -8.59 -14.06
C GLY A 13 16.88 -9.61 -13.86
N GLY A 14 15.63 -9.13 -13.75
CA GLY A 14 14.44 -9.96 -13.54
C GLY A 14 14.19 -11.02 -14.62
N LEU A 15 14.84 -10.93 -15.77
CA LEU A 15 14.80 -11.96 -16.80
C LEU A 15 15.31 -13.33 -16.29
N THR A 16 16.15 -13.36 -15.25
CA THR A 16 16.58 -14.62 -14.60
C THR A 16 15.41 -15.32 -13.92
N VAL A 17 14.51 -14.58 -13.29
CA VAL A 17 13.27 -15.10 -12.69
C VAL A 17 12.28 -15.52 -13.77
N LEU A 18 12.11 -14.69 -14.80
CA LEU A 18 11.25 -15.00 -15.95
C LEU A 18 11.70 -16.27 -16.68
N LYS A 19 13.00 -16.49 -16.84
CA LYS A 19 13.58 -17.69 -17.44
C LYS A 19 13.15 -18.96 -16.70
N GLU A 20 13.24 -18.93 -15.37
CA GLU A 20 12.81 -20.05 -14.55
C GLU A 20 11.28 -20.24 -14.61
N ALA A 21 10.51 -19.16 -14.69
CA ALA A 21 9.07 -19.22 -14.89
C ALA A 21 8.71 -19.90 -16.21
N LEU A 22 9.33 -19.49 -17.33
CA LEU A 22 9.10 -20.08 -18.65
C LEU A 22 9.46 -21.57 -18.71
N LYS A 23 10.38 -22.02 -17.85
CA LYS A 23 10.80 -23.43 -17.75
C LYS A 23 9.87 -24.26 -16.87
N GLN A 24 9.47 -23.75 -15.71
CA GLN A 24 8.69 -24.49 -14.72
C GLN A 24 7.17 -24.37 -14.94
N LEU A 25 6.71 -23.29 -15.58
CA LEU A 25 5.30 -22.95 -15.80
C LEU A 25 5.00 -22.75 -17.30
N PRO A 26 5.22 -23.76 -18.16
CA PRO A 26 5.18 -23.59 -19.61
C PRO A 26 3.78 -23.26 -20.17
N ASN A 27 2.71 -23.49 -19.40
CA ASN A 27 1.32 -23.23 -19.84
C ASN A 27 0.82 -21.84 -19.43
N GLU A 28 1.62 -21.07 -18.70
CA GLU A 28 1.21 -19.78 -18.18
C GLU A 28 1.52 -18.65 -19.17
N SER A 29 0.55 -17.77 -19.39
CA SER A 29 0.81 -16.49 -20.06
C SER A 29 1.54 -15.56 -19.10
N MET A 30 2.48 -14.77 -19.60
CA MET A 30 3.34 -13.91 -18.79
C MET A 30 3.44 -12.51 -19.37
N VAL A 31 3.44 -11.52 -18.50
CA VAL A 31 3.75 -10.13 -18.84
C VAL A 31 4.92 -9.70 -17.96
N PHE A 32 6.02 -9.27 -18.58
CA PHE A 32 7.20 -8.79 -17.91
C PHE A 32 7.38 -7.29 -18.13
N LEU A 33 7.71 -6.54 -17.09
CA LEU A 33 8.09 -5.13 -17.16
C LEU A 33 9.41 -4.89 -16.43
N GLY A 34 10.41 -4.40 -17.15
CA GLY A 34 11.70 -3.97 -16.61
C GLY A 34 11.86 -2.45 -16.64
N ASP A 35 12.06 -1.82 -15.49
CA ASP A 35 12.20 -0.36 -15.38
C ASP A 35 13.62 0.16 -15.70
N SER A 36 14.16 -0.26 -16.84
CA SER A 36 15.55 -0.04 -17.23
C SER A 36 15.95 1.44 -17.29
N ALA A 37 15.03 2.36 -17.57
CA ALA A 37 15.32 3.80 -17.60
C ALA A 37 15.69 4.38 -16.22
N ARG A 38 15.31 3.70 -15.13
CA ARG A 38 15.57 4.14 -13.75
C ARG A 38 16.40 3.13 -12.96
N CYS A 39 16.87 2.06 -13.60
CA CYS A 39 17.89 1.17 -13.04
C CYS A 39 19.17 1.95 -12.67
N PRO A 40 19.89 1.62 -11.58
CA PRO A 40 19.59 0.59 -10.57
C PRO A 40 18.79 1.14 -9.38
N TYR A 41 17.92 0.31 -8.81
CA TYR A 41 17.19 0.65 -7.57
C TYR A 41 18.07 0.53 -6.31
N GLY A 42 19.12 -0.28 -6.35
CA GLY A 42 19.92 -0.64 -5.17
C GLY A 42 20.62 0.52 -4.46
N THR A 43 20.73 1.68 -5.11
CA THR A 43 21.37 2.91 -4.60
C THR A 43 20.38 4.05 -4.37
N ARG A 44 19.08 3.84 -4.60
CA ARG A 44 18.05 4.87 -4.50
C ARG A 44 17.44 4.97 -3.10
N PRO A 45 16.84 6.12 -2.74
CA PRO A 45 16.00 6.24 -1.55
C PRO A 45 14.82 5.26 -1.56
N LYS A 46 14.33 4.87 -0.39
CA LYS A 46 13.22 3.92 -0.26
C LYS A 46 11.94 4.45 -0.89
N GLU A 47 11.72 5.74 -0.80
CA GLU A 47 10.55 6.46 -1.30
C GLU A 47 10.51 6.41 -2.84
N GLU A 48 11.65 6.62 -3.51
CA GLU A 48 11.77 6.44 -4.97
C GLU A 48 11.53 4.99 -5.38
N ILE A 49 12.15 4.04 -4.67
CA ILE A 49 11.98 2.61 -4.96
C ILE A 49 10.50 2.24 -4.85
N ARG A 50 9.83 2.70 -3.80
CA ARG A 50 8.39 2.50 -3.60
C ARG A 50 7.60 3.08 -4.76
N GLN A 51 7.79 4.37 -5.06
CA GLN A 51 7.09 5.05 -6.14
C GLN A 51 7.23 4.32 -7.48
N TYR A 52 8.46 4.05 -7.91
CA TYR A 52 8.70 3.43 -9.22
C TYR A 52 8.12 2.02 -9.29
N THR A 53 8.16 1.28 -8.17
CA THR A 53 7.54 -0.05 -8.11
C THR A 53 6.02 0.04 -8.24
N LEU A 54 5.37 0.99 -7.59
CA LEU A 54 3.92 1.18 -7.70
C LEU A 54 3.50 1.56 -9.13
N GLU A 55 4.27 2.40 -9.83
CA GLU A 55 4.01 2.73 -11.23
C GLU A 55 4.09 1.50 -12.14
N MET A 56 5.07 0.61 -11.93
CA MET A 56 5.12 -0.67 -12.65
C MET A 56 3.93 -1.57 -12.35
N VAL A 57 3.51 -1.64 -11.09
CA VAL A 57 2.33 -2.41 -10.66
C VAL A 57 1.07 -1.89 -11.35
N GLN A 58 0.85 -0.57 -11.36
CA GLN A 58 -0.30 0.05 -12.02
C GLN A 58 -0.35 -0.31 -13.52
N PHE A 59 0.78 -0.25 -14.21
CA PHE A 59 0.87 -0.66 -15.61
C PHE A 59 0.47 -2.14 -15.79
N LEU A 60 0.96 -3.05 -14.94
CA LEU A 60 0.62 -4.47 -15.07
C LEU A 60 -0.83 -4.80 -14.67
N LEU A 61 -1.42 -4.06 -13.74
CA LEU A 61 -2.84 -4.24 -13.40
C LEU A 61 -3.75 -3.92 -14.60
N GLN A 62 -3.38 -2.94 -15.43
CA GLN A 62 -4.08 -2.65 -16.70
C GLN A 62 -3.99 -3.81 -17.71
N LYS A 63 -3.01 -4.72 -17.55
CA LYS A 63 -2.88 -5.96 -18.35
C LYS A 63 -3.71 -7.12 -17.79
N ASN A 64 -4.53 -6.88 -16.76
CA ASN A 64 -5.43 -7.86 -16.13
C ASN A 64 -4.70 -9.13 -15.66
N ILE A 65 -3.57 -8.95 -14.96
CA ILE A 65 -2.79 -10.05 -14.39
C ILE A 65 -3.57 -10.78 -13.28
N LYS A 66 -3.32 -12.09 -13.10
CA LYS A 66 -3.93 -12.90 -12.01
C LYS A 66 -3.04 -13.06 -10.78
N MET A 67 -1.76 -12.75 -10.91
CA MET A 67 -0.75 -12.86 -9.86
C MET A 67 0.38 -11.90 -10.20
N LEU A 68 0.97 -11.26 -9.18
CA LEU A 68 2.12 -10.39 -9.30
C LEU A 68 3.36 -11.05 -8.70
N VAL A 69 4.47 -11.03 -9.45
CA VAL A 69 5.79 -11.47 -9.02
C VAL A 69 6.74 -10.27 -9.03
N ILE A 70 7.22 -9.88 -7.86
CA ILE A 70 8.25 -8.85 -7.71
C ILE A 70 9.61 -9.54 -7.84
N ALA A 71 10.16 -9.56 -9.06
CA ALA A 71 11.43 -10.21 -9.34
C ALA A 71 12.62 -9.46 -8.69
N CYS A 72 12.53 -8.13 -8.55
CA CYS A 72 13.59 -7.33 -7.96
C CYS A 72 13.67 -7.55 -6.44
N ASN A 73 14.85 -7.97 -5.94
CA ASN A 73 15.11 -8.11 -4.50
C ASN A 73 14.98 -6.78 -3.76
N THR A 74 15.52 -5.70 -4.35
CA THR A 74 15.44 -4.36 -3.74
C THR A 74 13.99 -3.89 -3.61
N ALA A 75 13.18 -4.04 -4.67
CA ALA A 75 11.76 -3.68 -4.63
C ALA A 75 10.99 -4.57 -3.63
N THR A 76 11.24 -5.88 -3.63
CA THR A 76 10.65 -6.82 -2.66
C THR A 76 10.92 -6.40 -1.22
N ALA A 77 12.15 -5.96 -0.91
CA ALA A 77 12.54 -5.52 0.42
C ALA A 77 11.80 -4.27 0.91
N VAL A 78 11.27 -3.46 -0.01
CA VAL A 78 10.62 -2.17 0.29
C VAL A 78 9.10 -2.29 0.28
N VAL A 79 8.49 -2.92 -0.74
CA VAL A 79 7.04 -2.80 -1.00
C VAL A 79 6.23 -4.09 -0.86
N LEU A 80 6.85 -5.25 -0.61
CA LEU A 80 6.11 -6.53 -0.67
C LEU A 80 4.90 -6.58 0.28
N GLU A 81 5.09 -6.16 1.54
CA GLU A 81 4.02 -6.23 2.55
C GLU A 81 2.89 -5.25 2.26
N GLU A 82 3.23 -4.04 1.79
CA GLU A 82 2.24 -3.05 1.34
C GLU A 82 1.40 -3.60 0.18
N LEU A 83 2.05 -4.21 -0.82
CA LEU A 83 1.34 -4.74 -1.99
C LEU A 83 0.47 -5.96 -1.66
N LYS A 84 0.90 -6.81 -0.72
CA LYS A 84 0.08 -7.93 -0.23
C LYS A 84 -1.19 -7.47 0.51
N GLN A 85 -1.14 -6.32 1.18
CA GLN A 85 -2.29 -5.77 1.92
C GLN A 85 -3.25 -5.00 1.02
N THR A 86 -2.76 -4.45 -0.09
CA THR A 86 -3.53 -3.55 -0.97
C THR A 86 -4.09 -4.22 -2.21
N LEU A 87 -3.45 -5.28 -2.72
CA LEU A 87 -3.90 -5.98 -3.93
C LEU A 87 -4.71 -7.23 -3.61
N GLU A 88 -5.82 -7.43 -4.35
CA GLU A 88 -6.65 -8.64 -4.24
C GLU A 88 -6.00 -9.88 -4.90
N ILE A 89 -5.04 -9.67 -5.81
CA ILE A 89 -4.30 -10.76 -6.45
C ILE A 89 -3.12 -11.21 -5.58
N PRO A 90 -2.72 -12.50 -5.64
CA PRO A 90 -1.54 -12.95 -4.93
C PRO A 90 -0.28 -12.19 -5.35
N VAL A 91 0.49 -11.73 -4.37
CA VAL A 91 1.78 -11.05 -4.58
C VAL A 91 2.92 -11.89 -4.00
N VAL A 92 3.88 -12.24 -4.84
CA VAL A 92 5.06 -13.04 -4.48
C VAL A 92 6.33 -12.21 -4.68
N GLY A 93 7.18 -12.17 -3.67
CA GLY A 93 8.51 -11.55 -3.75
C GLY A 93 9.61 -12.60 -3.67
N VAL A 94 10.82 -12.23 -4.08
CA VAL A 94 11.95 -13.16 -4.22
C VAL A 94 12.70 -13.52 -2.92
N ILE A 95 12.48 -12.77 -1.85
CA ILE A 95 13.27 -12.87 -0.61
C ILE A 95 12.87 -14.09 0.23
N GLN A 96 11.57 -14.29 0.44
CA GLN A 96 11.06 -15.39 1.26
C GLN A 96 11.38 -16.77 0.66
N PRO A 97 11.17 -17.03 -0.64
CA PRO A 97 11.54 -18.30 -1.25
C PRO A 97 13.04 -18.61 -1.14
N GLY A 98 13.90 -17.65 -1.44
CA GLY A 98 15.36 -17.80 -1.30
C GLY A 98 15.79 -18.06 0.15
N SER A 99 15.16 -17.38 1.11
CA SER A 99 15.42 -17.60 2.55
C SER A 99 15.04 -19.02 2.98
N LEU A 100 13.86 -19.51 2.59
CA LEU A 100 13.40 -20.86 2.95
C LEU A 100 14.28 -21.94 2.34
N ALA A 101 14.71 -21.78 1.09
CA ALA A 101 15.62 -22.70 0.43
C ALA A 101 16.99 -22.74 1.13
N ALA A 102 17.52 -21.58 1.55
CA ALA A 102 18.78 -21.52 2.29
C ALA A 102 18.71 -22.21 3.65
N ILE A 103 17.62 -21.99 4.40
CA ILE A 103 17.36 -22.68 5.68
C ILE A 103 17.31 -24.20 5.48
N LYS A 104 16.68 -24.66 4.40
CA LYS A 104 16.59 -26.09 4.09
C LYS A 104 17.93 -26.70 3.69
N GLN A 105 18.81 -25.92 3.06
CA GLN A 105 20.06 -26.39 2.47
C GLN A 105 21.24 -26.35 3.45
N THR A 106 21.27 -25.40 4.38
CA THR A 106 22.37 -25.27 5.34
C THR A 106 22.44 -26.50 6.27
N SER A 107 23.66 -26.90 6.58
CA SER A 107 23.97 -27.99 7.51
C SER A 107 24.53 -27.49 8.84
N ASN A 108 24.97 -26.23 8.90
CA ASN A 108 25.61 -25.64 10.08
C ASN A 108 24.97 -24.34 10.56
N ASP A 109 23.82 -23.96 10.01
CA ASP A 109 23.05 -22.74 10.33
C ASP A 109 23.81 -21.42 10.05
N ARG A 110 24.79 -21.42 9.13
CA ARG A 110 25.60 -20.24 8.79
C ARG A 110 25.39 -19.88 7.32
N ILE A 111 24.63 -18.81 7.10
CA ILE A 111 24.14 -18.43 5.77
C ILE A 111 24.68 -17.05 5.40
N GLY A 112 25.33 -16.94 4.23
CA GLY A 112 25.70 -15.68 3.63
C GLY A 112 24.56 -15.12 2.76
N VAL A 113 24.37 -13.80 2.75
CA VAL A 113 23.40 -13.12 1.88
C VAL A 113 24.13 -12.06 1.09
N LEU A 114 24.16 -12.21 -0.23
CA LEU A 114 24.71 -11.21 -1.13
C LEU A 114 23.58 -10.35 -1.66
N GLY A 115 23.70 -9.02 -1.62
CA GLY A 115 22.66 -8.14 -2.14
C GLY A 115 23.13 -6.74 -2.46
N THR A 116 22.21 -5.92 -2.97
CA THR A 116 22.44 -4.47 -3.12
C THR A 116 22.53 -3.80 -1.75
N ASN A 117 23.05 -2.56 -1.70
CA ASN A 117 23.09 -1.78 -0.47
C ASN A 117 21.68 -1.62 0.15
N ALA A 118 20.67 -1.34 -0.66
CA ALA A 118 19.29 -1.23 -0.20
C ALA A 118 18.74 -2.55 0.37
N THR A 119 18.96 -3.69 -0.31
CA THR A 119 18.52 -5.00 0.18
C THR A 119 19.18 -5.35 1.52
N ILE A 120 20.50 -5.19 1.62
CA ILE A 120 21.27 -5.55 2.83
C ILE A 120 20.94 -4.63 4.01
N SER A 121 20.81 -3.32 3.76
CA SER A 121 20.47 -2.35 4.82
C SER A 121 19.04 -2.52 5.34
N SER A 122 18.12 -3.08 4.54
CA SER A 122 16.74 -3.36 4.99
C SER A 122 16.63 -4.44 6.07
N LYS A 123 17.64 -5.31 6.20
CA LYS A 123 17.64 -6.48 7.12
C LYS A 123 16.48 -7.46 6.94
N VAL A 124 15.81 -7.42 5.77
CA VAL A 124 14.66 -8.28 5.48
C VAL A 124 15.02 -9.77 5.41
N TYR A 125 16.19 -10.13 4.87
CA TYR A 125 16.67 -11.52 4.82
C TYR A 125 16.93 -12.09 6.22
N PRO A 126 17.75 -11.44 7.08
CA PRO A 126 17.90 -11.85 8.49
C PRO A 126 16.57 -12.00 9.21
N LYS A 127 15.69 -10.98 9.12
CA LYS A 127 14.35 -11.01 9.74
C LYS A 127 13.56 -12.23 9.28
N THR A 128 13.46 -12.45 7.97
CA THR A 128 12.71 -13.57 7.37
C THR A 128 13.25 -14.92 7.82
N MET A 129 14.57 -15.06 7.95
CA MET A 129 15.18 -16.31 8.42
C MET A 129 14.99 -16.52 9.92
N HIS A 130 15.15 -15.48 10.74
CA HIS A 130 14.99 -15.54 12.20
C HIS A 130 13.55 -15.78 12.64
N ASP A 131 12.57 -15.37 11.83
CA ASP A 131 11.15 -15.71 12.03
C ASP A 131 10.90 -17.23 11.92
N LYS A 132 11.80 -17.99 11.27
CA LYS A 132 11.72 -19.46 11.15
C LYS A 132 12.67 -20.19 12.11
N ASN A 133 13.90 -19.70 12.27
CA ASN A 133 14.88 -20.26 13.18
C ASN A 133 15.80 -19.17 13.71
N LYS A 134 15.67 -18.85 15.01
CA LYS A 134 16.44 -17.79 15.70
C LYS A 134 17.93 -18.08 15.84
N ASN A 135 18.37 -19.34 15.66
CA ASN A 135 19.76 -19.74 15.84
C ASN A 135 20.63 -19.52 14.59
N ILE A 136 20.01 -19.21 13.44
CA ILE A 136 20.72 -19.00 12.18
C ILE A 136 21.61 -17.77 12.28
N GLN A 137 22.88 -17.94 11.91
CA GLN A 137 23.82 -16.84 11.76
C GLN A 137 23.82 -16.37 10.32
N VAL A 138 23.40 -15.12 10.12
CA VAL A 138 23.28 -14.50 8.80
C VAL A 138 24.42 -13.51 8.59
N PHE A 139 25.15 -13.67 7.49
CA PHE A 139 26.29 -12.84 7.09
C PHE A 139 25.89 -12.00 5.88
N ASP A 140 25.47 -10.77 6.13
CA ASP A 140 25.03 -9.83 5.10
C ASP A 140 26.21 -9.15 4.40
N ILE A 141 26.35 -9.33 3.09
CA ILE A 141 27.40 -8.72 2.27
C ILE A 141 26.75 -7.86 1.18
N ALA A 142 26.98 -6.56 1.23
CA ALA A 142 26.56 -5.65 0.17
C ALA A 142 27.57 -5.69 -0.99
N CYS A 143 27.08 -5.88 -2.21
CA CYS A 143 27.91 -6.07 -3.40
C CYS A 143 27.59 -5.02 -4.48
N PRO A 144 27.90 -3.72 -4.24
CA PRO A 144 27.50 -2.63 -5.14
C PRO A 144 28.06 -2.76 -6.56
N ASN A 145 29.27 -3.34 -6.71
CA ASN A 145 29.94 -3.47 -8.01
C ASN A 145 29.50 -4.69 -8.83
N PHE A 146 28.67 -5.58 -8.28
CA PHE A 146 28.28 -6.81 -9.01
C PHE A 146 27.27 -6.53 -10.13
N VAL A 147 26.31 -5.62 -9.91
CA VAL A 147 25.34 -5.27 -10.96
C VAL A 147 26.03 -4.63 -12.18
N PRO A 148 26.91 -3.62 -12.03
CA PRO A 148 27.69 -3.08 -13.15
C PRO A 148 28.51 -4.13 -13.91
N LEU A 149 29.10 -5.11 -13.22
CA LEU A 149 29.85 -6.18 -13.88
C LEU A 149 28.97 -7.04 -14.79
N VAL A 150 27.75 -7.33 -14.35
CA VAL A 150 26.80 -8.12 -15.14
C VAL A 150 26.30 -7.33 -16.34
N GLU A 151 25.87 -6.09 -16.14
CA GLU A 151 25.31 -5.25 -17.21
C GLU A 151 26.36 -4.93 -18.30
N ASN A 152 27.64 -4.81 -17.93
CA ASN A 152 28.74 -4.62 -18.89
C ASN A 152 29.22 -5.93 -19.56
N ASN A 153 28.54 -7.06 -19.34
CA ASN A 153 28.94 -8.39 -19.84
C ASN A 153 30.34 -8.84 -19.38
N GLN A 154 30.77 -8.43 -18.19
CA GLN A 154 32.10 -8.74 -17.64
C GLN A 154 32.08 -9.88 -16.62
N SER A 155 31.00 -10.66 -16.53
CA SER A 155 30.78 -11.64 -15.45
C SER A 155 31.85 -12.74 -15.31
N ASP A 156 32.55 -13.07 -16.39
CA ASP A 156 33.56 -14.14 -16.47
C ASP A 156 34.99 -13.59 -16.74
N THR A 157 35.28 -12.32 -16.43
CA THR A 157 36.62 -11.73 -16.66
C THR A 157 37.53 -11.81 -15.42
N PRO A 158 38.87 -11.67 -15.58
CA PRO A 158 39.79 -11.57 -14.45
C PRO A 158 39.45 -10.42 -13.48
N GLU A 159 38.98 -9.29 -14.01
CA GLU A 159 38.57 -8.13 -13.22
C GLU A 159 37.36 -8.45 -12.34
N ALA A 160 36.37 -9.17 -12.89
CA ALA A 160 35.22 -9.62 -12.09
C ALA A 160 35.64 -10.57 -10.97
N TRP A 161 36.62 -11.45 -11.22
CA TRP A 161 37.13 -12.33 -10.16
C TRP A 161 37.77 -11.56 -9.00
N GLU A 162 38.59 -10.55 -9.28
CA GLU A 162 39.20 -9.72 -8.23
C GLU A 162 38.14 -8.94 -7.44
N ILE A 163 37.18 -8.31 -8.13
CA ILE A 163 36.10 -7.55 -7.48
C ILE A 163 35.25 -8.47 -6.60
N VAL A 164 34.88 -9.65 -7.08
CA VAL A 164 34.10 -10.63 -6.31
C VAL A 164 34.91 -11.12 -5.11
N LYS A 165 36.19 -11.42 -5.30
CA LYS A 165 37.07 -11.89 -4.23
C LYS A 165 37.22 -10.86 -3.11
N GLU A 166 37.50 -9.61 -3.46
CA GLU A 166 37.62 -8.52 -2.49
C GLU A 166 36.29 -8.28 -1.74
N THR A 167 35.17 -8.25 -2.49
CA THR A 167 33.84 -8.02 -1.91
C THR A 167 33.43 -9.13 -0.95
N LEU A 168 33.79 -10.39 -1.25
CA LEU A 168 33.41 -11.56 -0.43
C LEU A 168 34.43 -11.89 0.66
N ASN A 169 35.53 -11.14 0.78
CA ASN A 169 36.53 -11.31 1.84
C ASN A 169 35.94 -11.36 3.27
N PRO A 170 34.88 -10.60 3.63
CA PRO A 170 34.29 -10.72 4.96
C PRO A 170 33.63 -12.08 5.27
N LEU A 171 33.41 -12.93 4.27
CA LEU A 171 32.95 -14.31 4.48
C LEU A 171 34.10 -15.27 4.84
N GLU A 172 35.35 -14.87 4.65
CA GLU A 172 36.50 -15.71 5.00
C GLU A 172 36.53 -15.98 6.52
N GLY A 173 36.78 -17.23 6.90
CA GLY A 173 36.77 -17.66 8.31
C GLY A 173 35.38 -17.74 8.96
N THR A 174 34.32 -17.28 8.27
CA THR A 174 32.96 -17.35 8.80
C THR A 174 32.36 -18.75 8.73
N ASN A 175 32.96 -19.73 8.03
CA ASN A 175 32.44 -21.09 7.85
C ASN A 175 30.99 -21.15 7.30
N VAL A 176 30.59 -20.16 6.51
CA VAL A 176 29.31 -20.20 5.78
C VAL A 176 29.30 -21.39 4.84
N ASP A 177 28.23 -22.18 4.86
CA ASP A 177 28.04 -23.33 3.96
C ASP A 177 26.98 -23.09 2.87
N THR A 178 26.22 -22.00 2.99
CA THR A 178 25.11 -21.66 2.09
C THR A 178 25.11 -20.16 1.84
N VAL A 179 25.03 -19.74 0.58
CA VAL A 179 25.00 -18.33 0.20
C VAL A 179 23.81 -18.04 -0.70
N ILE A 180 23.02 -17.04 -0.33
CA ILE A 180 21.88 -16.55 -1.12
C ILE A 180 22.37 -15.50 -2.14
N LEU A 181 22.01 -15.72 -3.40
CA LEU A 181 22.14 -14.74 -4.47
C LEU A 181 20.94 -13.77 -4.41
N GLY A 182 20.99 -12.82 -3.47
CA GLY A 182 19.92 -11.86 -3.16
C GLY A 182 19.85 -10.64 -4.10
N CYS A 183 20.23 -10.83 -5.37
CA CYS A 183 20.04 -9.88 -6.47
C CYS A 183 19.81 -10.66 -7.76
N THR A 184 18.92 -10.15 -8.62
CA THR A 184 18.52 -10.82 -9.87
C THR A 184 19.64 -10.98 -10.89
N HIS A 185 20.71 -10.19 -10.78
CA HIS A 185 21.89 -10.27 -11.65
C HIS A 185 22.87 -11.37 -11.23
N TYR A 186 22.91 -11.73 -9.94
CA TYR A 186 23.99 -12.57 -9.40
C TYR A 186 24.01 -14.03 -9.89
N PRO A 187 22.90 -14.64 -10.37
CA PRO A 187 22.95 -15.92 -11.07
C PRO A 187 23.92 -15.93 -12.28
N LEU A 188 24.16 -14.77 -12.92
CA LEU A 188 25.10 -14.65 -14.03
C LEU A 188 26.57 -14.59 -13.56
N LEU A 189 26.80 -14.17 -12.31
CA LEU A 189 28.10 -14.24 -11.64
C LEU A 189 28.32 -15.57 -10.91
N ARG A 190 27.39 -16.54 -11.00
CA ARG A 190 27.41 -17.77 -10.20
C ARG A 190 28.73 -18.51 -10.28
N LYS A 191 29.33 -18.63 -11.48
CA LYS A 191 30.63 -19.31 -11.64
C LYS A 191 31.75 -18.60 -10.88
N THR A 192 31.84 -17.28 -11.03
CA THR A 192 32.86 -16.44 -10.38
C THR A 192 32.68 -16.43 -8.86
N ILE A 193 31.44 -16.28 -8.38
CA ILE A 193 31.09 -16.37 -6.96
C ILE A 193 31.46 -17.75 -6.41
N GLN A 194 31.05 -18.85 -7.07
CA GLN A 194 31.36 -20.21 -6.64
C GLN A 194 32.87 -20.45 -6.54
N LYS A 195 33.65 -19.94 -7.50
CA LYS A 195 35.11 -20.04 -7.49
C LYS A 195 35.74 -19.35 -6.27
N VAL A 196 35.15 -18.24 -5.81
CA VAL A 196 35.63 -17.49 -4.64
C VAL A 196 35.21 -18.15 -3.33
N VAL A 197 33.93 -18.55 -3.20
CA VAL A 197 33.43 -19.14 -1.94
C VAL A 197 33.81 -20.63 -1.76
N GLY A 198 34.18 -21.31 -2.85
CA GLY A 198 34.55 -22.73 -2.86
C GLY A 198 33.38 -23.67 -3.14
N ASN A 199 33.67 -24.87 -3.65
CA ASN A 199 32.68 -25.84 -4.12
C ASN A 199 31.81 -26.47 -3.01
N GLN A 200 32.24 -26.34 -1.76
CA GLN A 200 31.50 -26.80 -0.59
C GLN A 200 30.34 -25.89 -0.21
N VAL A 201 30.32 -24.65 -0.70
CA VAL A 201 29.27 -23.67 -0.40
C VAL A 201 28.14 -23.80 -1.40
N SER A 202 26.92 -24.01 -0.90
CA SER A 202 25.70 -24.10 -1.71
C SER A 202 25.21 -22.70 -2.09
N LEU A 203 25.14 -22.40 -3.39
CA LEU A 203 24.60 -21.13 -3.89
C LEU A 203 23.10 -21.25 -4.21
N ILE A 204 22.27 -20.47 -3.53
CA ILE A 204 20.82 -20.42 -3.68
C ILE A 204 20.43 -19.32 -4.68
N ASP A 205 19.67 -19.70 -5.71
CA ASP A 205 19.09 -18.77 -6.68
C ASP A 205 17.66 -18.38 -6.24
N SER A 206 17.52 -17.15 -5.77
CA SER A 206 16.23 -16.62 -5.30
C SER A 206 15.15 -16.67 -6.38
N GLY A 207 15.51 -16.51 -7.67
CA GLY A 207 14.57 -16.55 -8.77
C GLY A 207 13.97 -17.93 -9.00
N ALA A 208 14.81 -18.97 -9.02
CA ALA A 208 14.36 -20.36 -9.21
C ALA A 208 13.40 -20.82 -8.10
N GLU A 209 13.74 -20.51 -6.84
CA GLU A 209 12.92 -20.86 -5.67
C GLU A 209 11.59 -20.10 -5.64
N THR A 210 11.60 -18.86 -6.15
CA THR A 210 10.38 -18.03 -6.26
C THR A 210 9.39 -18.66 -7.22
N VAL A 211 9.84 -19.15 -8.37
CA VAL A 211 8.96 -19.78 -9.35
C VAL A 211 8.35 -21.08 -8.82
N SER A 212 9.11 -21.87 -8.05
CA SER A 212 8.55 -23.04 -7.37
C SER A 212 7.46 -22.65 -6.35
N SER A 213 7.64 -21.53 -5.65
CA SER A 213 6.61 -20.99 -4.73
C SER A 213 5.38 -20.47 -5.49
N VAL A 214 5.59 -19.80 -6.63
CA VAL A 214 4.52 -19.37 -7.54
C VAL A 214 3.70 -20.56 -8.03
N SER A 215 4.34 -21.66 -8.46
CA SER A 215 3.66 -22.88 -8.88
C SER A 215 2.72 -23.41 -7.79
N ALA A 216 3.22 -23.53 -6.56
CA ALA A 216 2.41 -24.01 -5.44
C ALA A 216 1.22 -23.08 -5.12
N LEU A 217 1.43 -21.76 -5.21
CA LEU A 217 0.37 -20.78 -4.98
C LEU A 217 -0.68 -20.76 -6.08
N LEU A 218 -0.30 -20.95 -7.35
CA LEU A 218 -1.25 -21.07 -8.45
C LEU A 218 -2.19 -22.26 -8.22
N ASP A 219 -1.66 -23.41 -7.80
CA ASP A 219 -2.46 -24.61 -7.52
C ASP A 219 -3.38 -24.39 -6.31
N TYR A 220 -2.83 -23.84 -5.22
CA TYR A 220 -3.60 -23.54 -4.00
C TYR A 220 -4.78 -22.60 -4.27
N CYS A 221 -4.53 -21.54 -5.05
CA CYS A 221 -5.55 -20.55 -5.42
C CYS A 221 -6.45 -21.02 -6.58
N LYS A 222 -6.23 -22.21 -7.15
CA LYS A 222 -6.94 -22.73 -8.34
C LYS A 222 -6.86 -21.78 -9.54
N LEU A 223 -5.68 -21.18 -9.73
CA LEU A 223 -5.36 -20.22 -10.79
C LEU A 223 -4.50 -20.84 -11.92
N SER A 224 -3.98 -22.05 -11.75
CA SER A 224 -3.09 -22.72 -12.71
C SER A 224 -3.76 -22.97 -14.07
N GLU A 225 -2.99 -22.79 -15.14
CA GLU A 225 -3.38 -23.18 -16.49
C GLU A 225 -2.79 -24.54 -16.89
N THR A 226 -3.54 -25.27 -17.72
CA THR A 226 -3.14 -26.53 -18.34
C THR A 226 -3.01 -26.36 -19.85
N PRO A 227 -2.42 -27.32 -20.58
CA PRO A 227 -2.37 -27.29 -22.04
C PRO A 227 -3.76 -27.18 -22.68
N GLU A 228 -4.80 -27.70 -22.03
CA GLU A 228 -6.19 -27.61 -22.50
C GLU A 228 -6.79 -26.23 -22.26
N THR A 229 -6.50 -25.59 -21.12
CA THR A 229 -7.09 -24.29 -20.76
C THR A 229 -6.35 -23.10 -21.35
N ASN A 230 -5.06 -23.26 -21.66
CA ASN A 230 -4.23 -22.26 -22.33
C ASN A 230 -3.28 -22.92 -23.36
N PRO A 231 -3.80 -23.35 -24.53
CA PRO A 231 -3.00 -24.06 -25.53
C PRO A 231 -1.94 -23.18 -26.21
N ASN A 232 -2.07 -21.86 -26.12
CA ASN A 232 -1.16 -20.88 -26.75
C ASN A 232 -0.77 -19.80 -25.73
N PRO A 233 0.08 -20.12 -24.74
CA PRO A 233 0.54 -19.16 -23.76
C PRO A 233 1.29 -18.00 -24.43
N THR A 234 1.05 -16.79 -23.94
CA THR A 234 1.63 -15.56 -24.48
C THR A 234 2.76 -15.06 -23.58
N LEU A 235 3.75 -14.42 -24.18
CA LEU A 235 4.81 -13.72 -23.47
C LEU A 235 4.89 -12.29 -24.02
N GLU A 236 4.59 -11.32 -23.17
CA GLU A 236 4.74 -9.90 -23.49
C GLU A 236 5.87 -9.32 -22.64
N ILE A 237 6.81 -8.61 -23.26
CA ILE A 237 7.95 -7.98 -22.59
C ILE A 237 7.92 -6.48 -22.83
N TYR A 238 7.98 -5.73 -21.74
CA TYR A 238 7.99 -4.27 -21.72
C TYR A 238 9.23 -3.75 -21.00
N THR A 239 9.74 -2.61 -21.45
CA THR A 239 10.84 -1.90 -20.78
C THR A 239 10.60 -0.40 -20.79
N THR A 240 11.07 0.32 -19.77
CA THR A 240 11.08 1.79 -19.81
C THR A 240 12.28 2.37 -20.53
N GLY A 241 13.32 1.57 -20.76
CA GLY A 241 14.54 1.96 -21.45
C GLY A 241 14.50 1.68 -22.96
N ASP A 242 15.69 1.48 -23.52
CA ASP A 242 15.88 1.11 -24.92
C ASP A 242 15.38 -0.34 -25.18
N ALA A 243 14.31 -0.48 -25.98
CA ALA A 243 13.76 -1.80 -26.31
C ALA A 243 14.72 -2.67 -27.13
N THR A 244 15.50 -2.09 -28.03
CA THR A 244 16.43 -2.84 -28.89
C THR A 244 17.52 -3.50 -28.05
N LEU A 245 18.14 -2.71 -27.15
CA LEU A 245 19.14 -3.24 -26.23
C LEU A 245 18.55 -4.29 -25.28
N PHE A 246 17.34 -4.03 -24.78
CA PHE A 246 16.65 -4.97 -23.89
C PHE A 246 16.33 -6.29 -24.60
N GLU A 247 15.89 -6.23 -25.86
CA GLU A 247 15.63 -7.39 -26.71
C GLU A 247 16.88 -8.24 -26.90
N GLU A 248 18.01 -7.63 -27.27
CA GLU A 248 19.29 -8.35 -27.42
C GLU A 248 19.69 -9.11 -26.13
N ILE A 249 19.52 -8.47 -24.97
CA ILE A 249 19.80 -9.09 -23.66
C ILE A 249 18.80 -10.20 -23.37
N ALA A 250 17.51 -9.97 -23.60
CA ALA A 250 16.44 -10.94 -23.36
C ALA A 250 16.61 -12.19 -24.23
N GLU A 251 16.91 -12.03 -25.53
CA GLU A 251 17.14 -13.16 -26.42
C GLU A 251 18.31 -14.03 -25.97
N ASN A 252 19.40 -13.40 -25.57
CA ASN A 252 20.59 -14.09 -25.07
C ASN A 252 20.31 -14.83 -23.76
N TRP A 253 19.68 -14.18 -22.79
CA TRP A 253 19.50 -14.75 -21.45
C TRP A 253 18.38 -15.80 -21.39
N LEU A 254 17.32 -15.62 -22.17
CA LEU A 254 16.18 -16.54 -22.27
C LEU A 254 16.40 -17.67 -23.30
N TYR A 255 17.46 -17.58 -24.12
CA TYR A 255 17.74 -18.50 -25.24
C TYR A 255 16.56 -18.62 -26.22
N ARG A 256 15.94 -17.49 -26.56
CA ARG A 256 14.81 -17.40 -27.50
C ARG A 256 15.09 -16.30 -28.52
N LYS A 257 14.72 -16.51 -29.78
CA LYS A 257 14.87 -15.52 -30.86
C LYS A 257 13.51 -15.01 -31.31
N GLY A 258 13.49 -13.82 -31.89
CA GLY A 258 12.27 -13.14 -32.33
C GLY A 258 11.39 -12.72 -31.16
N LEU A 259 11.98 -12.37 -30.02
CA LEU A 259 11.22 -11.75 -28.94
C LEU A 259 10.88 -10.31 -29.36
N GLU A 260 9.67 -9.85 -29.03
CA GLU A 260 9.27 -8.46 -29.25
C GLU A 260 9.27 -7.75 -27.90
N VAL A 261 10.14 -6.75 -27.76
CA VAL A 261 10.18 -5.90 -26.56
C VAL A 261 9.58 -4.53 -26.88
N ASN A 262 8.62 -4.11 -26.05
CA ASN A 262 7.93 -2.84 -26.24
C ASN A 262 8.46 -1.79 -25.24
N THR A 263 8.92 -0.65 -25.75
CA THR A 263 9.22 0.51 -24.88
C THR A 263 7.91 1.11 -24.39
N VAL A 264 7.80 1.32 -23.08
CA VAL A 264 6.68 2.01 -22.44
C VAL A 264 7.19 3.18 -21.63
N SER A 265 6.49 4.31 -21.71
CA SER A 265 6.70 5.38 -20.74
C SER A 265 5.79 5.07 -19.56
N LEU A 266 6.40 4.73 -18.42
CA LEU A 266 5.70 4.84 -17.14
C LEU A 266 5.65 6.35 -16.88
N GLU A 267 4.52 6.97 -17.21
CA GLU A 267 4.40 8.42 -17.10
C GLU A 267 4.78 8.85 -15.67
N LYS A 268 5.57 9.93 -15.51
CA LYS A 268 5.67 10.66 -14.22
C LYS A 268 4.30 11.14 -13.72
N LYS A 269 3.35 11.19 -14.64
CA LYS A 269 1.96 11.07 -14.27
C LYS A 269 1.77 9.63 -13.76
N LEU A 270 1.79 9.47 -12.44
CA LEU A 270 0.52 9.05 -11.85
C LEU A 270 -0.51 9.83 -12.67
N THR A 271 -1.22 9.17 -13.58
CA THR A 271 -2.44 9.78 -14.10
C THR A 271 -3.11 10.19 -12.80
N PRO A 272 -3.22 11.50 -12.47
CA PRO A 272 -3.94 11.91 -11.28
C PRO A 272 -5.23 11.17 -11.51
N LEU A 273 -5.48 10.20 -10.62
CA LEU A 273 -6.41 9.13 -10.89
C LEU A 273 -7.54 9.82 -11.61
N GLN A 274 -7.79 9.51 -12.89
CA GLN A 274 -8.94 10.12 -13.56
C GLN A 274 -10.15 9.42 -12.91
N LEU A 275 -10.32 9.60 -11.60
CA LEU A 275 -11.45 10.27 -11.03
C LEU A 275 -12.07 11.05 -12.18
N GLU A 276 -12.94 10.35 -12.89
CA GLU A 276 -14.23 10.95 -13.24
C GLU A 276 -14.53 11.93 -12.12
N LYS A 277 -14.92 13.17 -12.44
CA LYS A 277 -15.27 14.11 -11.39
C LYS A 277 -16.41 13.50 -10.60
N GLU A 278 -16.06 12.73 -9.58
CA GLU A 278 -16.86 11.77 -8.88
C GLU A 278 -16.23 11.64 -7.50
N ILE A 279 -17.07 11.74 -6.48
CA ILE A 279 -16.67 11.64 -5.09
C ILE A 279 -17.71 10.80 -4.38
N VAL A 280 -17.25 9.84 -3.58
CA VAL A 280 -18.12 9.00 -2.77
C VAL A 280 -18.17 9.56 -1.37
N ILE A 281 -19.37 9.88 -0.89
CA ILE A 281 -19.59 10.25 0.50
C ILE A 281 -19.87 8.96 1.26
N ALA A 282 -18.96 8.56 2.14
CA ALA A 282 -19.02 7.33 2.93
C ALA A 282 -20.04 7.46 4.08
N THR A 283 -21.30 7.70 3.74
CA THR A 283 -22.40 7.87 4.68
C THR A 283 -23.68 7.23 4.18
N ASN A 284 -24.40 6.58 5.09
CA ASN A 284 -25.76 6.11 4.85
C ASN A 284 -26.82 7.18 5.16
N ASN A 285 -26.40 8.33 5.74
CA ASN A 285 -27.29 9.43 6.09
C ASN A 285 -27.56 10.33 4.88
N VAL A 286 -28.81 10.33 4.40
CA VAL A 286 -29.26 11.10 3.23
C VAL A 286 -29.10 12.62 3.43
N GLY A 287 -29.25 13.12 4.66
CA GLY A 287 -29.06 14.53 4.97
C GLY A 287 -27.59 14.94 4.82
N LYS A 288 -26.67 14.17 5.40
CA LYS A 288 -25.22 14.38 5.26
C LYS A 288 -24.80 14.36 3.79
N ALA A 289 -25.26 13.34 3.04
CA ALA A 289 -24.95 13.23 1.61
C ALA A 289 -25.39 14.46 0.82
N ARG A 290 -26.58 15.01 1.10
CA ARG A 290 -27.07 16.25 0.45
C ARG A 290 -26.26 17.49 0.82
N GLU A 291 -25.79 17.60 2.07
CA GLU A 291 -24.92 18.71 2.50
C GLU A 291 -23.61 18.70 1.71
N PHE A 292 -22.96 17.53 1.61
CA PHE A 292 -21.72 17.38 0.84
C PHE A 292 -21.93 17.55 -0.66
N ALA A 293 -23.05 17.06 -1.21
CA ALA A 293 -23.37 17.23 -2.62
C ALA A 293 -23.41 18.72 -3.04
N LYS A 294 -24.02 19.59 -2.22
CA LYS A 294 -24.07 21.04 -2.47
C LYS A 294 -22.70 21.72 -2.54
N ILE A 295 -21.66 21.09 -2.00
CA ILE A 295 -20.30 21.62 -1.99
C ILE A 295 -19.54 21.14 -3.24
N PHE A 296 -19.66 19.84 -3.56
CA PHE A 296 -18.86 19.21 -4.61
C PHE A 296 -19.48 19.31 -6.01
N GLU A 297 -20.82 19.29 -6.14
CA GLU A 297 -21.50 19.43 -7.43
C GLU A 297 -21.17 20.75 -8.15
N PRO A 298 -21.18 21.94 -7.49
CA PRO A 298 -20.79 23.19 -8.14
C PRO A 298 -19.31 23.23 -8.57
N LYS A 299 -18.45 22.43 -7.93
CA LYS A 299 -17.04 22.23 -8.30
C LYS A 299 -16.88 21.24 -9.47
N GLY A 300 -17.99 20.68 -9.95
CA GLY A 300 -18.07 19.79 -11.10
C GLY A 300 -18.01 18.31 -10.76
N TYR A 301 -18.06 17.92 -9.48
CA TYR A 301 -18.04 16.51 -9.05
C TYR A 301 -19.45 15.92 -9.01
N LYS A 302 -19.58 14.72 -9.54
CA LYS A 302 -20.71 13.83 -9.39
C LYS A 302 -20.64 13.17 -8.03
N VAL A 303 -21.65 13.36 -7.20
CA VAL A 303 -21.62 12.82 -5.84
C VAL A 303 -22.32 11.46 -5.82
N LYS A 304 -21.62 10.44 -5.33
CA LYS A 304 -22.16 9.12 -5.01
C LYS A 304 -22.14 8.90 -3.50
N THR A 305 -22.84 7.88 -3.04
CA THR A 305 -22.95 7.46 -1.64
C THR A 305 -22.72 5.95 -1.53
N LEU A 306 -22.63 5.43 -0.31
CA LEU A 306 -22.53 3.98 -0.08
C LEU A 306 -23.69 3.19 -0.69
N LYS A 307 -24.86 3.82 -0.89
CA LYS A 307 -26.02 3.17 -1.53
C LYS A 307 -25.81 2.86 -3.00
N ASP A 308 -24.86 3.53 -3.65
CA ASP A 308 -24.52 3.31 -5.05
C ASP A 308 -23.60 2.09 -5.23
N PHE A 309 -23.12 1.49 -4.12
CA PHE A 309 -22.18 0.37 -4.10
C PHE A 309 -22.64 -0.69 -3.06
N PRO A 310 -23.77 -1.37 -3.30
CA PRO A 310 -24.33 -2.36 -2.36
C PRO A 310 -23.42 -3.58 -2.12
N GLU A 311 -22.43 -3.80 -2.97
CA GLU A 311 -21.42 -4.85 -2.87
C GLU A 311 -20.27 -4.56 -1.91
N LEU A 312 -20.14 -3.31 -1.41
CA LEU A 312 -19.13 -2.98 -0.42
C LEU A 312 -19.49 -3.52 0.95
N ASP A 313 -18.54 -4.20 1.57
CA ASP A 313 -18.64 -4.62 2.97
C ASP A 313 -18.68 -3.39 3.90
N GLU A 314 -19.42 -3.51 5.01
CA GLU A 314 -19.46 -2.47 6.03
C GLU A 314 -18.10 -2.37 6.72
N VAL A 315 -17.49 -1.19 6.67
CA VAL A 315 -16.19 -0.94 7.32
C VAL A 315 -16.38 -0.88 8.84
N GLU A 316 -15.71 -1.77 9.57
CA GLU A 316 -15.71 -1.74 11.02
C GLU A 316 -14.91 -0.56 11.58
N GLU A 317 -15.61 0.37 12.23
CA GLU A 317 -15.04 1.56 12.88
C GLU A 317 -14.45 1.18 14.25
N THR A 318 -13.24 0.60 14.22
CA THR A 318 -12.50 0.09 15.39
C THR A 318 -11.54 1.10 16.03
N GLY A 319 -11.50 2.33 15.50
CA GLY A 319 -10.67 3.41 15.99
C GLY A 319 -11.08 3.91 17.38
N THR A 320 -10.10 4.46 18.08
CA THR A 320 -10.26 5.07 19.40
C THR A 320 -10.46 6.59 19.34
N THR A 321 -10.23 7.18 18.16
CA THR A 321 -10.43 8.62 17.89
C THR A 321 -11.34 8.84 16.68
N PHE A 322 -11.91 10.04 16.56
CA PHE A 322 -12.73 10.43 15.40
C PHE A 322 -11.93 10.36 14.09
N GLU A 323 -10.65 10.76 14.12
CA GLU A 323 -9.76 10.69 12.95
C GLU A 323 -9.52 9.24 12.54
N GLU A 324 -9.20 8.35 13.49
CA GLU A 324 -8.95 6.93 13.18
C GLU A 324 -10.17 6.28 12.52
N ASN A 325 -11.38 6.51 13.04
CA ASN A 325 -12.61 5.97 12.44
C ASN A 325 -12.87 6.54 11.05
N ALA A 326 -12.75 7.86 10.89
CA ALA A 326 -12.96 8.52 9.62
C ALA A 326 -11.92 8.08 8.57
N ARG A 327 -10.65 7.89 8.96
CA ARG A 327 -9.59 7.36 8.09
C ARG A 327 -9.85 5.92 7.69
N LEU A 328 -10.11 5.03 8.65
CA LEU A 328 -10.43 3.63 8.38
C LEU A 328 -11.53 3.52 7.33
N LYS A 329 -12.59 4.32 7.47
CA LYS A 329 -13.70 4.36 6.53
C LYS A 329 -13.30 4.94 5.16
N ALA A 330 -12.72 6.14 5.13
CA ALA A 330 -12.41 6.84 3.89
C ALA A 330 -11.36 6.09 3.07
N GLU A 331 -10.25 5.70 3.68
CA GLU A 331 -9.09 5.10 3.01
C GLU A 331 -9.41 3.69 2.51
N THR A 332 -10.11 2.88 3.31
CA THR A 332 -10.54 1.53 2.89
C THR A 332 -11.44 1.60 1.66
N ILE A 333 -12.47 2.46 1.68
CA ILE A 333 -13.39 2.59 0.55
C ILE A 333 -12.70 3.24 -0.65
N ALA A 334 -11.80 4.22 -0.44
CA ALA A 334 -11.08 4.87 -1.53
C ALA A 334 -10.21 3.86 -2.27
N ASN A 335 -9.45 3.05 -1.53
CA ASN A 335 -8.62 2.00 -2.10
C ASN A 335 -9.45 0.91 -2.78
N ALA A 336 -10.60 0.53 -2.24
CA ALA A 336 -11.47 -0.48 -2.87
C ALA A 336 -12.10 0.02 -4.19
N LEU A 337 -12.65 1.22 -4.18
CA LEU A 337 -13.36 1.79 -5.33
C LEU A 337 -12.45 2.50 -6.33
N GLN A 338 -11.17 2.66 -6.00
CA GLN A 338 -10.21 3.46 -6.76
C GLN A 338 -10.78 4.87 -7.04
N THR A 339 -11.38 5.51 -6.03
CA THR A 339 -12.00 6.83 -6.17
C THR A 339 -11.80 7.72 -4.94
N MET A 340 -12.12 9.01 -5.02
CA MET A 340 -12.08 9.91 -3.87
C MET A 340 -13.24 9.62 -2.95
N VAL A 341 -12.94 9.51 -1.67
CA VAL A 341 -13.93 9.24 -0.63
C VAL A 341 -13.84 10.28 0.46
N LEU A 342 -14.99 10.84 0.83
CA LEU A 342 -15.13 11.64 2.02
C LEU A 342 -15.83 10.83 3.11
N ALA A 343 -15.18 10.64 4.25
CA ALA A 343 -15.80 10.14 5.47
C ALA A 343 -15.94 11.26 6.52
N ASP A 344 -16.95 11.11 7.36
CA ASP A 344 -17.26 11.97 8.50
C ASP A 344 -17.43 11.09 9.73
N ASP A 345 -16.65 11.35 10.77
CA ASP A 345 -16.96 10.88 12.12
C ASP A 345 -17.19 12.08 13.05
N SER A 346 -18.29 12.03 13.81
CA SER A 346 -18.75 13.15 14.62
C SER A 346 -19.35 12.66 15.93
N GLY A 347 -19.08 13.37 17.01
CA GLY A 347 -19.61 13.04 18.33
C GLY A 347 -19.65 14.20 19.31
N LEU A 348 -20.39 13.98 20.40
CA LEU A 348 -20.42 14.85 21.56
C LEU A 348 -19.34 14.41 22.54
N CYS A 349 -18.52 15.34 23.01
CA CYS A 349 -17.53 15.14 24.05
C CYS A 349 -17.93 16.00 25.26
N VAL A 350 -17.99 15.38 26.44
CA VAL A 350 -18.36 16.08 27.68
C VAL A 350 -17.19 16.05 28.63
N ASP A 351 -16.76 17.22 29.08
CA ASP A 351 -15.52 17.38 29.85
C ASP A 351 -15.59 16.61 31.18
N ALA A 352 -16.73 16.68 31.87
CA ALA A 352 -16.97 15.98 33.13
C ALA A 352 -17.03 14.45 32.99
N LEU A 353 -17.18 13.93 31.78
CA LEU A 353 -17.19 12.49 31.48
C LEU A 353 -15.91 12.06 30.76
N GLU A 354 -14.83 12.84 30.90
CA GLU A 354 -13.53 12.57 30.29
C GLU A 354 -13.62 12.37 28.76
N GLY A 355 -14.49 13.16 28.11
CA GLY A 355 -14.71 13.13 26.66
C GLY A 355 -15.77 12.14 26.20
N LEU A 356 -16.37 11.34 27.09
CA LEU A 356 -17.53 10.52 26.73
C LEU A 356 -18.76 11.42 26.45
N PRO A 357 -19.65 11.01 25.52
CA PRO A 357 -19.66 9.73 24.79
C PRO A 357 -18.63 9.59 23.66
N GLY A 358 -18.07 10.68 23.13
CA GLY A 358 -16.98 10.65 22.15
C GLY A 358 -17.36 9.88 20.87
N VAL A 359 -16.46 9.02 20.39
CA VAL A 359 -16.69 8.11 19.24
C VAL A 359 -17.89 7.17 19.42
N TYR A 360 -18.37 6.98 20.65
CA TYR A 360 -19.54 6.15 20.97
C TYR A 360 -20.85 6.95 20.97
N SER A 361 -20.85 8.21 20.52
CA SER A 361 -22.01 9.11 20.56
C SER A 361 -23.32 8.51 20.05
N ALA A 362 -23.29 7.73 18.96
CA ALA A 362 -24.49 7.10 18.40
C ALA A 362 -24.99 5.89 19.21
N ARG A 363 -24.11 5.25 19.99
CA ARG A 363 -24.34 4.00 20.74
C ARG A 363 -24.06 4.15 22.24
N PHE A 364 -24.18 5.36 22.77
CA PHE A 364 -23.77 5.66 24.15
C PHE A 364 -24.57 4.85 25.18
N ALA A 365 -25.86 4.62 24.91
CA ALA A 365 -26.75 3.81 25.74
C ALA A 365 -26.75 2.31 25.37
N GLY A 366 -25.92 1.88 24.42
CA GLY A 366 -25.83 0.49 23.94
C GLY A 366 -25.78 0.42 22.40
N GLU A 367 -25.63 -0.79 21.87
CA GLU A 367 -25.46 -1.03 20.41
C GLU A 367 -26.63 -0.51 19.55
N GLU A 368 -27.84 -0.47 20.11
CA GLU A 368 -28.99 0.11 19.42
C GLU A 368 -28.88 1.64 19.33
N LYS A 369 -28.90 2.18 18.10
CA LYS A 369 -28.87 3.62 17.84
C LYS A 369 -30.18 4.28 18.27
N ASN A 370 -30.20 4.85 19.48
CA ASN A 370 -31.39 5.47 20.07
C ASN A 370 -31.07 6.80 20.79
N ASP A 371 -31.40 7.92 20.13
CA ASP A 371 -31.15 9.27 20.62
C ASP A 371 -31.80 9.55 21.99
N ALA A 372 -33.02 9.05 22.23
CA ALA A 372 -33.72 9.26 23.50
C ALA A 372 -33.03 8.53 24.65
N ALA A 373 -32.58 7.29 24.42
CA ALA A 373 -31.82 6.52 25.41
C ALA A 373 -30.45 7.16 25.69
N ASN A 374 -29.75 7.61 24.64
CA ASN A 374 -28.49 8.33 24.73
C ASN A 374 -28.63 9.63 25.55
N ASN A 375 -29.67 10.42 25.28
CA ASN A 375 -29.98 11.65 26.01
C ASN A 375 -30.34 11.37 27.48
N ALA A 376 -31.13 10.33 27.75
CA ALA A 376 -31.49 9.94 29.10
C ALA A 376 -30.26 9.49 29.91
N LYS A 377 -29.39 8.67 29.32
CA LYS A 377 -28.12 8.27 29.94
C LYS A 377 -27.23 9.48 30.21
N LEU A 378 -27.05 10.36 29.23
CA LEU A 378 -26.24 11.57 29.38
C LEU A 378 -26.74 12.46 30.54
N LEU A 379 -28.05 12.69 30.63
CA LEU A 379 -28.62 13.47 31.73
C LEU A 379 -28.43 12.80 33.10
N SER A 380 -28.50 11.47 33.15
CA SER A 380 -28.27 10.68 34.36
C SER A 380 -26.82 10.77 34.83
N GLU A 381 -25.85 10.59 33.92
CA GLU A 381 -24.41 10.67 34.22
C GLU A 381 -24.01 12.08 34.68
N LEU A 382 -24.65 13.12 34.14
CA LEU A 382 -24.44 14.51 34.55
C LEU A 382 -25.32 14.93 35.74
N GLY A 383 -25.94 13.98 36.43
CA GLY A 383 -26.79 14.24 37.59
C GLY A 383 -26.03 14.99 38.68
N GLY A 384 -26.58 16.13 39.13
CA GLY A 384 -26.01 16.94 40.20
C GLY A 384 -25.02 18.04 39.79
N LEU A 385 -24.45 17.96 38.57
CA LEU A 385 -23.54 18.98 38.04
C LEU A 385 -24.28 20.23 37.55
N LYS A 386 -23.68 21.42 37.71
CA LYS A 386 -24.32 22.71 37.34
C LYS A 386 -23.38 23.64 36.57
N GLY A 387 -23.99 24.46 35.71
CA GLY A 387 -23.28 25.50 34.95
C GLY A 387 -22.08 24.94 34.19
N LYS A 388 -20.91 25.56 34.39
CA LYS A 388 -19.65 25.22 33.70
C LYS A 388 -19.18 23.77 33.88
N GLU A 389 -19.63 23.06 34.91
CA GLU A 389 -19.33 21.64 35.08
C GLU A 389 -19.98 20.75 34.01
N ARG A 390 -20.94 21.29 33.25
CA ARG A 390 -21.61 20.62 32.13
C ARG A 390 -21.05 21.06 30.77
N ALA A 391 -19.84 21.59 30.74
CA ALA A 391 -19.15 21.96 29.52
C ALA A 391 -19.03 20.76 28.59
N ALA A 392 -19.33 20.99 27.32
CA ALA A 392 -19.27 19.98 26.28
C ALA A 392 -18.94 20.62 24.94
N HIS A 393 -18.49 19.80 24.00
CA HIS A 393 -18.31 20.24 22.64
C HIS A 393 -18.68 19.12 21.67
N PHE A 394 -19.18 19.50 20.51
CA PHE A 394 -19.23 18.58 19.40
C PHE A 394 -17.94 18.65 18.60
N THR A 395 -17.44 17.51 18.18
CA THR A 395 -16.30 17.36 17.27
C THR A 395 -16.77 16.71 15.98
N CYS A 396 -16.34 17.24 14.83
CA CYS A 396 -16.47 16.59 13.52
C CYS A 396 -15.08 16.48 12.93
N CYS A 397 -14.68 15.26 12.59
CA CYS A 397 -13.50 14.97 11.79
C CYS A 397 -13.95 14.56 10.40
N LEU A 398 -13.48 15.29 9.39
CA LEU A 398 -13.68 14.95 7.98
C LEU A 398 -12.36 14.45 7.42
N VAL A 399 -12.41 13.29 6.78
CA VAL A 399 -11.27 12.69 6.09
C VAL A 399 -11.62 12.55 4.63
N LEU A 400 -10.88 13.26 3.80
CA LEU A 400 -10.92 13.13 2.35
C LEU A 400 -9.73 12.29 1.91
N ALA A 401 -9.99 11.08 1.44
CA ALA A 401 -8.99 10.13 0.99
C ALA A 401 -9.00 10.02 -0.53
N ALA A 402 -7.81 9.86 -1.11
CA ALA A 402 -7.62 9.39 -2.48
C ALA A 402 -6.75 8.13 -2.46
N PRO A 403 -6.91 7.22 -3.44
CA PRO A 403 -6.20 5.94 -3.43
C PRO A 403 -4.69 6.13 -3.37
N PHE A 404 -4.05 5.50 -2.38
CA PHE A 404 -2.59 5.51 -2.17
C PHE A 404 -1.96 6.89 -1.90
N GLN A 405 -2.76 7.88 -1.47
CA GLN A 405 -2.30 9.25 -1.16
C GLN A 405 -2.52 9.57 0.32
N GLU A 406 -1.78 10.55 0.85
CA GLU A 406 -2.04 11.06 2.20
C GLU A 406 -3.39 11.77 2.24
N SER A 407 -4.26 11.33 3.15
CA SER A 407 -5.60 11.88 3.30
C SER A 407 -5.58 13.31 3.83
N LEU A 408 -6.46 14.17 3.31
CA LEU A 408 -6.73 15.47 3.90
C LEU A 408 -7.63 15.28 5.12
N VAL A 409 -7.11 15.62 6.29
CA VAL A 409 -7.84 15.59 7.55
C VAL A 409 -8.13 17.02 8.01
N VAL A 410 -9.38 17.27 8.34
CA VAL A 410 -9.80 18.49 9.04
C VAL A 410 -10.71 18.14 10.19
N GLN A 411 -10.50 18.84 11.30
CA GLN A 411 -11.32 18.69 12.49
C GLN A 411 -11.76 20.07 12.96
N ALA A 412 -13.02 20.17 13.39
CA ALA A 412 -13.53 21.37 14.02
C ALA A 412 -14.45 21.05 15.18
N GLU A 413 -14.55 22.02 16.08
CA GLU A 413 -15.29 21.90 17.32
C GLU A 413 -16.34 23.01 17.47
N CYS A 414 -17.41 22.67 18.16
CA CYS A 414 -18.41 23.63 18.61
C CYS A 414 -18.61 23.44 20.10
N HIS A 415 -18.16 24.42 20.88
CA HIS A 415 -18.26 24.41 22.34
C HIS A 415 -19.63 24.92 22.80
N GLY A 416 -20.11 24.31 23.87
CA GLY A 416 -21.36 24.66 24.51
C GLY A 416 -21.48 24.00 25.88
N GLU A 417 -22.71 23.85 26.33
CA GLU A 417 -23.02 23.25 27.63
C GLU A 417 -24.18 22.27 27.48
N ILE A 418 -24.24 21.24 28.32
CA ILE A 418 -25.38 20.32 28.35
C ILE A 418 -26.47 20.90 29.25
N ALA A 419 -27.66 21.11 28.69
CA ALA A 419 -28.85 21.53 29.41
C ALA A 419 -29.29 20.48 30.46
N THR A 420 -30.08 20.92 31.43
CA THR A 420 -30.66 20.02 32.45
C THR A 420 -31.94 19.34 31.99
N LEU A 421 -32.60 19.92 30.98
CA LEU A 421 -33.81 19.40 30.35
C LEU A 421 -33.70 19.63 28.84
N PRO A 422 -34.27 18.72 28.02
CA PRO A 422 -34.33 18.91 26.58
C PRO A 422 -35.30 20.04 26.23
N SER A 423 -34.90 20.87 25.26
CA SER A 423 -35.72 21.96 24.71
C SER A 423 -35.61 21.97 23.19
N GLY A 424 -36.68 22.42 22.52
CA GLY A 424 -36.77 22.48 21.05
C GLY A 424 -37.45 21.26 20.42
N ASP A 425 -37.86 21.42 19.17
CA ASP A 425 -38.64 20.45 18.39
C ASP A 425 -37.95 20.06 17.06
N SER A 426 -36.73 20.56 16.83
CA SER A 426 -35.94 20.29 15.63
C SER A 426 -34.61 19.59 15.95
N GLY A 427 -33.91 19.07 14.94
CA GLY A 427 -32.58 18.44 15.12
C GLY A 427 -32.62 16.94 15.39
N PHE A 428 -31.48 16.38 15.83
CA PHE A 428 -31.25 14.95 16.09
C PHE A 428 -30.16 14.73 17.15
N GLY A 429 -30.03 13.50 17.67
CA GLY A 429 -29.01 13.17 18.66
C GLY A 429 -29.12 14.01 19.93
N TYR A 430 -28.04 14.69 20.27
CA TYR A 430 -27.94 15.53 21.47
C TYR A 430 -28.36 16.99 21.24
N ASP A 431 -28.85 17.37 20.06
CA ASP A 431 -29.28 18.74 19.76
C ASP A 431 -30.28 19.34 20.77
N PRO A 432 -31.26 18.57 21.32
CA PRO A 432 -32.18 19.10 22.32
C PRO A 432 -31.52 19.44 23.66
N LEU A 433 -30.31 18.93 23.90
CA LEU A 433 -29.56 19.12 25.14
C LEU A 433 -28.36 20.04 24.98
N PHE A 434 -27.86 20.23 23.76
CA PHE A 434 -26.66 21.03 23.52
C PHE A 434 -26.99 22.52 23.45
N LEU A 435 -26.72 23.24 24.55
CA LEU A 435 -26.91 24.67 24.70
C LEU A 435 -25.76 25.45 24.05
N VAL A 436 -26.10 26.43 23.21
CA VAL A 436 -25.12 27.37 22.65
C VAL A 436 -25.14 28.65 23.48
N PRO A 437 -24.08 28.96 24.26
CA PRO A 437 -24.10 30.06 25.24
C PRO A 437 -24.40 31.42 24.63
N GLU A 438 -23.90 31.68 23.42
CA GLU A 438 -24.12 32.95 22.69
C GLU A 438 -25.60 33.23 22.42
N TYR A 439 -26.39 32.18 22.18
CA TYR A 439 -27.81 32.30 21.84
C TYR A 439 -28.75 31.96 22.99
N GLN A 440 -28.22 31.39 24.08
CA GLN A 440 -29.00 30.87 25.22
C GLN A 440 -30.12 29.92 24.79
N LYS A 441 -29.86 29.13 23.75
CA LYS A 441 -30.80 28.19 23.13
C LYS A 441 -30.09 26.90 22.78
N THR A 442 -30.83 25.80 22.82
CA THR A 442 -30.32 24.50 22.35
C THR A 442 -30.22 24.50 20.83
N PHE A 443 -29.42 23.61 20.24
CA PHE A 443 -29.42 23.46 18.78
C PHE A 443 -30.80 23.11 18.22
N ALA A 444 -31.61 22.35 18.97
CA ALA A 444 -32.99 22.04 18.60
C ALA A 444 -33.92 23.26 18.61
N GLU A 445 -33.62 24.30 19.39
CA GLU A 445 -34.38 25.57 19.41
C GLU A 445 -33.89 26.58 18.37
N LEU A 446 -32.63 26.49 17.94
CA LEU A 446 -32.03 27.39 16.96
C LEU A 446 -32.47 27.11 15.52
N GLY A 447 -32.94 25.90 15.26
CA GLY A 447 -33.30 25.45 13.92
C GLY A 447 -32.09 25.22 13.01
N MET A 448 -32.33 24.55 11.87
CA MET A 448 -31.25 24.13 10.97
C MET A 448 -30.50 25.30 10.33
N ASP A 449 -31.15 26.43 10.06
CA ASP A 449 -30.53 27.57 9.36
C ASP A 449 -29.38 28.20 10.15
N ILE A 450 -29.53 28.30 11.48
CA ILE A 450 -28.47 28.81 12.36
C ILE A 450 -27.46 27.69 12.63
N LYS A 451 -27.92 26.48 12.94
CA LYS A 451 -27.04 25.33 13.21
C LYS A 451 -26.05 25.06 12.06
N ASN A 452 -26.52 25.15 10.81
CA ASN A 452 -25.69 24.93 9.63
C ASN A 452 -24.64 26.02 9.39
N LYS A 453 -24.64 27.10 10.17
CA LYS A 453 -23.60 28.14 10.16
C LYS A 453 -22.60 28.01 11.30
N ILE A 454 -23.03 27.51 12.46
CA ILE A 454 -22.21 27.56 13.69
C ILE A 454 -21.75 26.19 14.19
N SER A 455 -22.28 25.11 13.62
CA SER A 455 -21.96 23.74 14.05
C SER A 455 -20.52 23.35 13.73
N HIS A 456 -20.02 22.38 14.49
CA HIS A 456 -18.75 21.70 14.29
C HIS A 456 -18.59 21.19 12.85
N ARG A 457 -19.62 20.55 12.26
CA ARG A 457 -19.58 20.13 10.86
C ARG A 457 -19.48 21.30 9.88
N ALA A 458 -20.26 22.37 10.09
CA ALA A 458 -20.19 23.56 9.23
C ALA A 458 -18.76 24.15 9.19
N LYS A 459 -18.15 24.28 10.37
CA LYS A 459 -16.75 24.72 10.50
C LYS A 459 -15.76 23.73 9.88
N ALA A 460 -15.95 22.42 10.06
CA ALA A 460 -15.09 21.40 9.45
C ALA A 460 -15.18 21.43 7.93
N ILE A 461 -16.38 21.66 7.38
CA ILE A 461 -16.60 21.87 5.95
C ILE A 461 -15.88 23.12 5.44
N GLU A 462 -15.93 24.24 6.17
CA GLU A 462 -15.20 25.46 5.79
C GLU A 462 -13.69 25.20 5.71
N LEU A 463 -13.12 24.53 6.73
CA LEU A 463 -11.72 24.10 6.74
C LEU A 463 -11.39 23.14 5.59
N LEU A 464 -12.30 22.20 5.29
CA LEU A 464 -12.15 21.26 4.19
C LEU A 464 -12.06 22.02 2.86
N VAL A 465 -12.98 22.96 2.62
CA VAL A 465 -13.03 23.74 1.38
C VAL A 465 -11.83 24.67 1.25
N GLU A 466 -11.33 25.25 2.35
CA GLU A 466 -10.13 26.09 2.36
C GLU A 466 -8.89 25.28 1.95
N LYS A 467 -8.73 24.07 2.48
CA LYS A 467 -7.59 23.19 2.18
C LYS A 467 -7.77 22.36 0.91
N TRP A 468 -8.98 22.26 0.40
CA TRP A 468 -9.36 21.42 -0.73
C TRP A 468 -8.52 21.71 -1.96
N GLU A 469 -8.43 22.98 -2.39
CA GLU A 469 -7.73 23.32 -3.62
C GLU A 469 -6.24 23.01 -3.51
N HIS A 470 -5.62 23.35 -2.37
CA HIS A 470 -4.23 23.01 -2.13
C HIS A 470 -3.99 21.50 -2.14
N TRP A 471 -4.82 20.73 -1.43
CA TRP A 471 -4.68 19.27 -1.39
C TRP A 471 -4.94 18.62 -2.75
N THR A 472 -6.01 18.98 -3.44
CA THR A 472 -6.30 18.47 -4.79
C THR A 472 -5.22 18.86 -5.81
N ASN A 473 -4.58 20.02 -5.64
CA ASN A 473 -3.42 20.40 -6.44
C ASN A 473 -2.16 19.62 -6.03
N SER A 474 -1.97 19.31 -4.75
CA SER A 474 -0.85 18.48 -4.26
C SER A 474 -0.98 17.01 -4.66
N LEU A 475 -2.19 16.53 -4.96
CA LEU A 475 -2.39 15.24 -5.62
C LEU A 475 -1.74 15.18 -7.03
N GLY A 476 -1.34 16.32 -7.60
CA GLY A 476 -0.64 16.43 -8.88
C GLY A 476 0.63 17.31 -8.88
N ALA A 477 1.02 17.91 -7.75
CA ALA A 477 2.21 18.73 -7.61
C ALA A 477 3.29 17.96 -6.87
N VAL A 478 4.26 17.43 -7.62
CA VAL A 478 5.57 17.12 -7.07
C VAL A 478 6.22 18.47 -6.80
N GLU A 479 6.56 18.78 -5.54
CA GLU A 479 7.39 19.93 -5.23
C GLU A 479 8.71 19.80 -6.01
N GLU A 480 8.86 20.62 -7.05
CA GLU A 480 10.16 20.91 -7.65
C GLU A 480 10.95 21.74 -6.62
N THR A 481 11.66 21.06 -5.72
CA THR A 481 12.70 21.73 -4.93
C THR A 481 13.95 21.82 -5.81
N GLU A 482 14.29 23.06 -6.17
CA GLU A 482 15.45 23.51 -6.95
C GLU A 482 16.81 22.96 -6.49
#